data_AF-A0A4Q5SFE7-F1
#
_entry.id   AF-A0A4Q5SFE7-F1
#
_cell.length_a   1.000
_cell.length_b   1.000
_cell.length_c   1.000
_cell.angle_alpha   90.00
_cell.angle_beta   90.00
_cell.angle_gamma   90.00
#
_symmetry.space_group_name_H-M   'P 1'
#
loop_
_entity.id
_entity.type
_entity.pdbx_description
1 polymer ?
#
loop_
_entity_poly.entity_id
_entity_poly.type
_entity_poly.pdbx_seq_one_letter_code
_entity_poly.pdbx_strand_id
1 'polypeptide(L)'
;MNNSLTPKAIVAALDAHIIGQRDAKRAVAVALRNRWRRQQLRADLRDEVTPKNILMIGPTGCGKTEISRRLAKLADAPFVKVEATKFTEVGYVGRDVEQIARDLVEEAIRLE
;
A
#
# COMPACT_ATOMS: atom_id res chain seq x y z
N MET A 1 3.14 -11.22 -9.99
CA MET A 1 3.14 -11.44 -8.53
C MET A 1 3.41 -12.89 -8.23
N ASN A 2 4.49 -13.18 -7.51
CA ASN A 2 4.89 -14.55 -7.16
C ASN A 2 3.78 -15.29 -6.40
N ASN A 3 3.47 -16.53 -6.81
CA ASN A 3 2.45 -17.37 -6.18
C ASN A 3 2.77 -17.66 -4.68
N SER A 4 4.04 -17.47 -4.29
CA SER A 4 4.57 -17.67 -2.93
C SER A 4 4.15 -16.60 -1.91
N LEU A 5 3.65 -15.43 -2.33
CA LEU A 5 3.17 -14.40 -1.41
C LEU A 5 1.75 -14.73 -0.89
N THR A 6 1.66 -15.75 -0.05
CA THR A 6 0.44 -16.05 0.72
C THR A 6 0.28 -15.06 1.87
N PRO A 7 -0.94 -14.86 2.42
CA PRO A 7 -1.11 -13.96 3.56
C PRO A 7 -0.20 -14.29 4.75
N LYS A 8 0.03 -15.58 5.02
CA LYS A 8 0.95 -16.03 6.08
C LYS A 8 2.40 -15.65 5.78
N ALA A 9 2.84 -15.84 4.53
CA ALA A 9 4.19 -15.47 4.10
C ALA A 9 4.42 -13.96 4.16
N ILE A 10 3.43 -13.16 3.76
CA ILE A 10 3.49 -11.69 3.87
C ILE A 10 3.61 -11.26 5.34
N VAL A 11 2.78 -11.80 6.23
CA VAL A 11 2.86 -11.50 7.67
C VAL A 11 4.24 -11.86 8.23
N ALA A 12 4.77 -13.04 7.90
CA ALA A 12 6.09 -13.47 8.34
C ALA A 12 7.22 -12.56 7.83
N ALA A 13 7.14 -12.10 6.58
CA ALA A 13 8.09 -11.13 6.04
C ALA A 13 8.01 -9.77 6.77
N LEU A 14 6.80 -9.34 7.14
CA LEU A 14 6.60 -8.11 7.92
C LEU A 14 7.06 -8.27 9.39
N ASP A 15 6.98 -9.46 9.96
CA ASP A 15 7.44 -9.75 11.33
C ASP A 15 8.96 -9.55 11.49
N ALA A 16 9.75 -9.70 10.42
CA ALA A 16 11.19 -9.45 10.43
C ALA A 16 11.58 -7.97 10.60
N HIS A 17 10.63 -7.04 10.43
CA HIS A 17 10.88 -5.59 10.44
C HIS A 17 10.00 -4.81 11.41
N ILE A 18 8.78 -5.28 11.66
CA ILE A 18 7.82 -4.60 12.53
C ILE A 18 7.53 -5.52 13.72
N ILE A 19 7.66 -5.03 14.95
CA ILE A 19 7.31 -5.81 16.15
C ILE A 19 5.84 -5.56 16.50
N GLY A 20 5.10 -6.63 16.82
CA GLY A 20 3.67 -6.53 17.17
C GLY A 20 2.77 -6.21 15.97
N GLN A 21 1.75 -5.36 16.16
CA GLN A 21 0.82 -4.88 15.11
C GLN A 21 0.17 -6.00 14.27
N ARG A 22 -0.24 -7.10 14.91
CA ARG A 22 -0.73 -8.32 14.24
C ARG A 22 -1.93 -8.04 13.31
N ASP A 23 -2.86 -7.21 13.74
CA ASP A 23 -4.07 -6.94 12.97
C ASP A 23 -3.79 -6.07 11.73
N ALA A 24 -2.93 -5.06 11.88
CA ALA A 24 -2.49 -4.25 10.75
C ALA A 24 -1.74 -5.09 9.70
N LYS A 25 -0.83 -5.97 10.13
CA LYS A 25 -0.11 -6.91 9.24
C LYS A 25 -1.07 -7.84 8.50
N ARG A 26 -2.06 -8.40 9.19
CA ARG A 26 -3.08 -9.25 8.57
C ARG A 26 -3.92 -8.48 7.55
N ALA A 27 -4.36 -7.27 7.90
CA ALA A 27 -5.15 -6.43 7.01
C ALA A 27 -4.41 -6.15 5.69
N VAL A 28 -3.14 -5.72 5.76
CA VAL A 28 -2.35 -5.44 4.55
C VAL A 28 -2.02 -6.70 3.75
N ALA A 29 -1.78 -7.83 4.43
CA ALA A 29 -1.53 -9.11 3.76
C ALA A 29 -2.75 -9.61 2.98
N VAL A 30 -3.95 -9.45 3.53
CA VAL A 30 -5.21 -9.78 2.83
C VAL A 30 -5.44 -8.84 1.65
N ALA A 31 -5.26 -7.53 1.83
CA ALA A 31 -5.41 -6.57 0.74
C ALA A 31 -4.46 -6.87 -0.44
N LEU A 32 -3.19 -7.16 -0.14
CA LEU A 32 -2.21 -7.54 -1.17
C LEU A 32 -2.58 -8.86 -1.85
N ARG A 33 -2.99 -9.89 -1.09
CA ARG A 33 -3.43 -11.17 -1.66
C ARG A 33 -4.68 -11.03 -2.53
N ASN A 34 -5.60 -10.13 -2.16
CA ASN A 34 -6.79 -9.87 -2.95
C ASN A 34 -6.46 -9.26 -4.32
N ARG A 35 -5.37 -8.48 -4.44
CA ARG A 35 -4.88 -8.01 -5.74
C ARG A 35 -4.44 -9.17 -6.65
N TRP A 36 -3.73 -10.16 -6.10
CA TRP A 36 -3.40 -11.39 -6.84
C TRP A 36 -4.66 -12.20 -7.20
N ARG A 37 -5.60 -12.36 -6.27
CA ARG A 37 -6.87 -13.08 -6.53
C ARG A 37 -7.69 -12.43 -7.64
N ARG A 38 -7.76 -11.09 -7.65
CA ARG A 38 -8.43 -10.33 -8.71
C ARG A 38 -7.84 -10.62 -10.10
N GLN A 39 -6.53 -10.79 -10.20
CA GLN A 39 -5.88 -11.14 -11.48
C GLN A 39 -6.25 -12.55 -11.98
N GLN A 40 -6.68 -13.45 -11.09
CA GLN A 40 -7.15 -14.80 -11.45
C GLN A 40 -8.62 -14.83 -11.87
N LEU A 41 -9.36 -13.73 -11.71
CA LEU A 41 -10.74 -13.64 -12.17
C LEU A 41 -10.80 -13.44 -13.69
N ARG A 42 -11.91 -13.92 -14.26
CA ARG A 42 -12.37 -13.59 -15.61
C ARG A 42 -12.55 -12.07 -15.78
N ALA A 43 -12.40 -11.57 -17.01
CA ALA A 43 -12.30 -10.14 -17.29
C ALA A 43 -13.53 -9.34 -16.84
N ASP A 44 -14.73 -9.86 -17.13
CA ASP A 44 -16.03 -9.33 -16.69
C ASP A 44 -16.09 -9.10 -15.17
N LEU A 45 -15.68 -10.09 -14.37
CA LEU A 45 -15.69 -9.96 -12.91
C LEU A 45 -14.50 -9.18 -12.35
N ARG A 46 -13.40 -9.07 -13.11
CA ARG A 46 -12.17 -8.41 -12.64
C ARG A 46 -12.38 -6.92 -12.44
N ASP A 47 -13.17 -6.28 -13.30
CA ASP A 47 -13.41 -4.84 -13.27
C ASP A 47 -14.40 -4.45 -12.17
N GLU A 48 -15.28 -5.36 -11.77
CA GLU A 48 -16.20 -5.17 -10.63
C GLU A 48 -15.49 -5.22 -9.26
N VAL A 49 -14.31 -5.85 -9.19
CA VAL A 49 -13.56 -6.00 -7.93
C VAL A 49 -12.60 -4.83 -7.71
N THR A 50 -12.99 -3.91 -6.84
CA THR A 50 -12.16 -2.77 -6.45
C THR A 50 -11.14 -3.13 -5.35
N PRO A 51 -9.98 -2.43 -5.31
CA PRO A 51 -9.02 -2.57 -4.22
C PRO A 51 -9.64 -2.31 -2.85
N LYS A 52 -9.21 -3.06 -1.84
CA LYS A 52 -9.64 -2.86 -0.44
C LYS A 52 -8.68 -1.89 0.25
N ASN A 53 -9.03 -0.60 0.22
CA ASN A 53 -8.27 0.46 0.89
C ASN A 53 -8.29 0.26 2.42
N ILE A 54 -7.23 0.71 3.10
CA ILE A 54 -7.03 0.48 4.54
C ILE A 54 -6.86 1.82 5.25
N LEU A 55 -7.64 2.02 6.32
CA LEU A 55 -7.44 3.08 7.29
C LEU A 55 -6.74 2.50 8.52
N MET A 56 -5.53 2.97 8.83
CA MET A 56 -4.79 2.57 10.04
C MET A 56 -5.01 3.58 11.16
N ILE A 57 -5.51 3.13 12.31
CA ILE A 57 -5.73 3.96 13.50
C ILE A 57 -4.74 3.54 14.58
N GLY A 58 -4.03 4.51 15.17
CA GLY A 58 -3.08 4.27 16.26
C GLY A 58 -2.16 5.46 16.51
N PRO A 59 -1.41 5.48 17.64
CA PRO A 59 -0.56 6.60 18.04
C PRO A 59 0.61 6.83 17.08
N THR A 60 1.24 8.00 17.14
CA THR A 60 2.47 8.25 16.36
C THR A 60 3.57 7.26 16.76
N GLY A 61 4.48 6.94 15.82
CA GLY A 61 5.60 6.02 16.07
C GLY A 61 5.26 4.54 16.19
N CYS A 62 3.99 4.11 16.13
CA CYS A 62 3.63 2.68 16.29
C CYS A 62 3.90 1.77 15.07
N GLY A 63 4.49 2.30 13.99
CA GLY A 63 4.87 1.52 12.80
C GLY A 63 3.89 1.56 11.61
N LYS A 64 2.85 2.41 11.62
CA LYS A 64 1.90 2.54 10.50
C LYS A 64 2.58 2.73 9.14
N THR A 65 3.46 3.73 9.05
CA THR A 65 4.20 4.04 7.80
C THR A 65 5.17 2.93 7.42
N GLU A 66 5.80 2.29 8.40
CA GLU A 66 6.77 1.22 8.16
C GLU A 66 6.10 -0.04 7.60
N ILE A 67 4.90 -0.39 8.08
CA ILE A 67 4.09 -1.48 7.50
C ILE A 67 3.83 -1.22 6.01
N SER A 68 3.37 -0.02 5.65
CA SER A 68 3.09 0.32 4.25
C SER A 68 4.35 0.32 3.38
N ARG A 69 5.46 0.88 3.88
CA ARG A 69 6.76 0.89 3.18
C ARG A 69 7.29 -0.52 2.93
N ARG A 70 7.27 -1.38 3.95
CA ARG A 70 7.74 -2.77 3.84
C ARG A 70 6.87 -3.61 2.93
N LEU A 71 5.55 -3.38 2.98
CA LEU A 71 4.61 -4.06 2.08
C LEU A 71 4.90 -3.71 0.61
N ALA A 72 5.14 -2.45 0.30
CA ALA A 72 5.47 -2.03 -1.06
C ALA A 72 6.77 -2.66 -1.56
N LYS A 73 7.82 -2.67 -0.72
CA LYS A 73 9.09 -3.34 -1.02
C LYS A 73 8.92 -4.84 -1.25
N LEU A 74 8.10 -5.52 -0.43
CA LEU A 74 7.82 -6.95 -0.58
C LEU A 74 7.05 -7.26 -1.86
N ALA A 75 6.15 -6.36 -2.25
CA ALA A 75 5.31 -6.49 -3.44
C ALA A 75 6.01 -6.02 -4.73
N ASP A 76 7.23 -5.50 -4.62
CA ASP A 76 7.95 -4.82 -5.70
C ASP A 76 7.07 -3.78 -6.39
N ALA A 77 6.54 -2.86 -5.58
CA ALA A 77 5.54 -1.88 -6.00
C ALA A 77 6.01 -0.45 -5.71
N PRO A 78 5.68 0.52 -6.58
CA PRO A 78 5.94 1.94 -6.33
C PRO A 78 5.23 2.41 -5.06
N PHE A 79 5.88 3.31 -4.33
CA PHE A 79 5.41 3.78 -3.04
C PHE A 79 5.67 5.27 -2.85
N VAL A 80 4.61 6.01 -2.51
CA VAL A 80 4.68 7.42 -2.15
C VAL A 80 4.07 7.65 -0.77
N LYS A 81 4.74 8.45 0.06
CA LYS A 81 4.19 8.96 1.34
C LYS A 81 3.79 10.41 1.13
N VAL A 82 2.51 10.71 1.35
CA VAL A 82 1.97 12.08 1.27
C VAL A 82 1.31 12.47 2.58
N GLU A 83 1.36 13.76 2.92
CA GLU A 83 0.68 14.35 4.07
C GLU A 83 -0.54 15.11 3.58
N ALA A 84 -1.73 14.75 4.07
CA ALA A 84 -2.99 15.30 3.58
C ALA A 84 -3.13 16.82 3.82
N THR A 85 -2.53 17.33 4.89
CA THR A 85 -2.56 18.76 5.25
C THR A 85 -1.90 19.65 4.18
N LYS A 86 -1.01 19.08 3.35
CA LYS A 86 -0.38 19.81 2.23
C LYS A 86 -1.37 20.28 1.16
N PHE A 87 -2.59 19.74 1.14
CA PHE A 87 -3.63 20.10 0.17
C PHE A 87 -4.71 21.02 0.77
N THR A 88 -4.64 21.31 2.07
CA THR A 88 -5.64 22.14 2.77
C THR A 88 -5.09 23.48 3.26
N GLU A 89 -3.76 23.66 3.28
CA GLU A 89 -3.15 24.93 3.67
C GLU A 89 -3.55 26.05 2.68
N VAL A 90 -4.32 27.01 3.21
CA VAL A 90 -4.83 28.18 2.49
C VAL A 90 -3.64 29.01 2.01
N GLY A 91 -3.21 28.83 0.76
CA GLY A 91 -2.17 29.68 0.20
C GLY A 91 -1.30 29.14 -0.93
N TYR A 92 -1.45 27.89 -1.40
CA TYR A 92 -0.66 27.43 -2.55
C TYR A 92 -1.52 27.06 -3.76
N VAL A 93 -1.38 27.87 -4.82
CA VAL A 93 -1.86 27.59 -6.19
C VAL A 93 -1.15 26.37 -6.82
N GLY A 94 -0.28 25.65 -6.09
CA GLY A 94 0.74 24.78 -6.69
C GLY A 94 0.79 23.30 -6.27
N ARG A 95 0.00 22.80 -5.31
CA ARG A 95 -0.06 21.34 -5.03
C ARG A 95 -1.48 20.82 -5.15
N ASP A 96 -1.77 20.27 -6.31
CA ASP A 96 -3.00 19.56 -6.61
C ASP A 96 -2.92 18.10 -6.14
N VAL A 97 -4.05 17.48 -5.82
CA VAL A 97 -4.17 16.05 -5.50
C VAL A 97 -3.67 15.17 -6.65
N GLU A 98 -3.72 15.66 -7.89
CA GLU A 98 -3.11 15.00 -9.05
C GLU A 98 -1.61 14.74 -8.89
N GLN A 99 -0.90 15.58 -8.12
CA GLN A 99 0.52 15.42 -7.89
C GLN A 99 0.85 14.08 -7.21
N ILE A 100 -0.07 13.52 -6.41
CA ILE A 100 0.12 12.21 -5.77
C ILE A 100 0.31 11.11 -6.83
N ALA A 101 -0.47 11.16 -7.91
CA ALA A 101 -0.37 10.19 -9.00
C ALA A 101 0.92 10.41 -9.81
N ARG A 102 1.32 11.67 -10.05
CA ARG A 102 2.56 12.00 -10.76
C ARG A 102 3.80 11.50 -9.99
N ASP A 103 3.87 11.80 -8.70
CA ASP A 103 4.95 11.33 -7.81
C ASP A 103 5.03 9.80 -7.81
N LEU A 104 3.88 9.10 -7.76
CA LEU A 104 3.84 7.64 -7.78
C LEU A 104 4.36 7.06 -9.12
N VAL A 105 4.04 7.69 -10.25
CA VAL A 105 4.54 7.29 -11.57
C VAL A 105 6.05 7.52 -11.67
N GLU A 106 6.57 8.64 -11.16
CA GLU A 106 8.01 8.89 -11.11
C GLU A 106 8.76 7.83 -10.29
N GLU A 107 8.21 7.43 -9.14
CA GLU A 107 8.79 6.33 -8.35
C GLU A 107 8.69 4.97 -9.05
N ALA A 108 7.65 4.75 -9.88
CA ALA A 108 7.55 3.54 -10.69
C ALA A 108 8.63 3.47 -11.77
N ILE A 109 8.92 4.59 -12.43
CA ILE A 109 9.99 4.67 -13.45
C ILE A 109 11.37 4.41 -12.82
N ARG A 110 11.60 4.84 -11.58
CA ARG A 110 12.87 4.58 -10.86
C ARG A 110 13.04 3.13 -10.39
N LEU A 111 11.95 2.35 -10.35
CA LEU A 111 11.97 0.94 -9.96
C LEU A 111 12.34 0.00 -11.12
N GLU A 112 12.22 0.45 -12.37
CA GLU A 112 12.73 -0.24 -13.57
C GLU A 112 14.27 -0.21 -13.66
#